data_AF-A0A947VXC8-F1
#
_entry.id   AF-A0A947VXC8-F1
#
_cell.length_a   1.000
_cell.length_b   1.000
_cell.length_c   1.000
_cell.angle_alpha   90.00
_cell.angle_beta   90.00
_cell.angle_gamma   90.00
#
_symmetry.space_group_name_H-M   'P 1'
#
loop_
_entity.id
_entity.type
_entity.pdbx_description
1 polymer ?
#
loop_
_entity_poly.entity_id
_entity_poly.type
_entity_poly.pdbx_seq_one_letter_code
_entity_poly.pdbx_strand_id
1 'polypeptide(L)'
;MPAKKKFANYFSHKQFSPGTPTLTNAGRRDHQHSALSSCVVIPVDLSNKETAKAKIASYYRQNMGSGFDLTPYDDPVSLLDWLNSLSVEETATGTYDRYIGNMGNLHVSHSQIRNFIEIKKNKHIPHFNISVDVDDKFMSAATEKRPYTLHDGTQINANDLLWSMAECAWTNGDPGIISLERMNRDNPVADIYPYVSTPPCSEMGLSIGETCQFGYINIAGFIKTDHQNIDWLQLEDAVRVLTRALDNAIEVSLENYPDILSKALAKYKRKIGLGLCGVADALIMLEIPYDSNPARDLVRNVVSFINYISKETSVELAKVRGSCHAMQTKKGNKYYDTYLETRYGKGTEIVSSEQWLKLARTIKETGLLRNILTTALPPTGRASILMDVTSSLEPIFSASKWNETTKLAIQSFVKKRVGLN
;
A
#
# COMPACT_ATOMS: atom_id res chain seq x y z
N MET A 1 30.63 -5.78 3.38
CA MET A 1 29.78 -6.45 4.42
C MET A 1 28.76 -7.36 3.73
N PRO A 2 28.59 -8.63 4.17
CA PRO A 2 27.60 -9.54 3.58
C PRO A 2 26.16 -9.00 3.65
N ALA A 3 25.33 -9.31 2.66
CA ALA A 3 23.96 -8.77 2.54
C ALA A 3 23.10 -9.00 3.79
N LYS A 4 23.18 -10.19 4.41
CA LYS A 4 22.48 -10.50 5.67
C LYS A 4 22.90 -9.58 6.82
N LYS A 5 24.21 -9.28 6.92
CA LYS A 5 24.75 -8.40 7.96
C LYS A 5 24.35 -6.94 7.70
N LYS A 6 24.32 -6.49 6.44
CA LYS A 6 23.75 -5.18 6.06
C LYS A 6 22.28 -5.07 6.46
N PHE A 7 21.47 -6.06 6.10
CA PHE A 7 20.05 -6.07 6.45
C PHE A 7 19.83 -5.98 7.96
N ALA A 8 20.52 -6.85 8.72
CA ALA A 8 20.44 -6.84 10.18
C ALA A 8 20.87 -5.51 10.78
N ASN A 9 21.91 -4.88 10.22
CA ASN A 9 22.40 -3.58 10.69
C ASN A 9 21.36 -2.47 10.50
N TYR A 10 20.81 -2.31 9.30
CA TYR A 10 19.78 -1.28 9.06
C TYR A 10 18.52 -1.51 9.89
N PHE A 11 18.11 -2.78 10.04
CA PHE A 11 16.96 -3.15 10.86
C PHE A 11 17.20 -2.85 12.36
N SER A 12 18.35 -3.24 12.91
CA SER A 12 18.66 -3.03 14.34
C SER A 12 18.82 -1.56 14.70
N HIS A 13 19.25 -0.73 13.75
CA HIS A 13 19.36 0.72 13.91
C HIS A 13 18.06 1.47 13.55
N LYS A 14 16.94 0.75 13.37
CA LYS A 14 15.61 1.34 13.08
C LYS A 14 15.58 2.20 11.80
N GLN A 15 16.46 1.93 10.84
CA GLN A 15 16.56 2.68 9.59
C GLN A 15 15.60 2.14 8.51
N PHE A 16 15.25 0.85 8.58
CA PHE A 16 14.11 0.30 7.86
C PHE A 16 13.48 -0.86 8.62
N SER A 17 12.30 -1.28 8.20
CA SER A 17 11.63 -2.49 8.66
C SER A 17 10.89 -3.20 7.52
N PRO A 18 10.92 -4.53 7.41
CA PRO A 18 10.03 -5.24 6.51
C PRO A 18 8.57 -5.18 6.98
N GLY A 19 7.63 -5.55 6.11
CA GLY A 19 6.21 -5.64 6.42
C GLY A 19 5.91 -6.58 7.59
N THR A 20 4.78 -6.36 8.27
CA THR A 20 4.36 -7.17 9.42
C THR A 20 4.35 -8.68 9.14
N PRO A 21 3.78 -9.21 8.04
CA PRO A 21 3.82 -10.65 7.79
C PRO A 21 5.24 -11.19 7.61
N THR A 22 6.17 -10.39 7.09
CA THR A 22 7.59 -10.80 7.05
C THR A 22 8.16 -10.91 8.46
N LEU A 23 7.84 -9.98 9.36
CA LEU A 23 8.26 -10.05 10.77
C LEU A 23 7.59 -11.21 11.53
N THR A 24 6.31 -11.49 11.25
CA THR A 24 5.56 -12.51 11.99
C THR A 24 5.71 -13.91 11.41
N ASN A 25 6.10 -14.08 10.14
CA ASN A 25 6.11 -15.40 9.50
C ASN A 25 7.55 -15.89 9.21
N ALA A 26 8.48 -15.00 8.83
CA ALA A 26 9.79 -15.43 8.34
C ALA A 26 10.63 -16.11 9.44
N GLY A 27 11.04 -17.35 9.19
CA GLY A 27 11.94 -18.11 10.08
C GLY A 27 11.28 -18.74 11.30
N ARG A 28 9.95 -18.63 11.48
CA ARG A 28 9.21 -19.34 12.53
C ARG A 28 8.86 -20.76 12.06
N ARG A 29 9.00 -21.74 12.96
CA ARG A 29 8.70 -23.16 12.67
C ARG A 29 7.24 -23.37 12.28
N ASP A 30 6.30 -22.73 12.97
CA ASP A 30 4.86 -22.92 12.74
C ASP A 30 4.33 -22.14 11.52
N HIS A 31 5.15 -21.28 10.90
CA HIS A 31 4.79 -20.46 9.74
C HIS A 31 5.69 -20.71 8.53
N GLN A 32 6.38 -21.86 8.48
CA GLN A 32 7.26 -22.19 7.34
C GLN A 32 6.49 -22.27 6.01
N HIS A 33 5.20 -22.57 6.07
CA HIS A 33 4.29 -22.62 4.92
C HIS A 33 3.43 -21.36 4.77
N SER A 34 3.84 -20.26 5.41
CA SER A 34 3.17 -18.98 5.24
C SER A 34 3.83 -18.12 4.18
N ALA A 35 3.02 -17.46 3.36
CA ALA A 35 3.50 -16.39 2.50
C ALA A 35 3.91 -15.17 3.36
N LEU A 36 4.83 -14.36 2.84
CA LEU A 36 5.34 -13.18 3.53
C LEU A 36 4.66 -11.88 3.10
N SER A 37 3.73 -11.99 2.13
CA SER A 37 2.96 -10.88 1.57
C SER A 37 1.92 -10.34 2.54
N SER A 38 1.65 -9.05 2.41
CA SER A 38 0.82 -8.28 3.36
C SER A 38 -0.65 -8.27 3.03
N CYS A 39 -0.99 -8.18 1.75
CA CYS A 39 -2.37 -8.10 1.29
C CYS A 39 -2.54 -8.79 -0.07
N VAL A 40 -3.80 -9.02 -0.44
CA VAL A 40 -4.21 -9.69 -1.68
C VAL A 40 -5.56 -9.14 -2.18
N VAL A 41 -5.82 -9.19 -3.48
CA VAL A 41 -7.21 -9.20 -3.99
C VAL A 41 -7.56 -10.65 -4.24
N ILE A 42 -8.48 -11.20 -3.45
CA ILE A 42 -8.71 -12.65 -3.43
C ILE A 42 -9.35 -13.09 -4.76
N PRO A 43 -8.85 -14.15 -5.41
CA PRO A 43 -9.42 -14.65 -6.65
C PRO A 43 -10.67 -15.49 -6.38
N VAL A 44 -11.74 -14.87 -5.90
CA VAL A 44 -12.96 -15.56 -5.44
C VAL A 44 -14.20 -15.06 -6.18
N ASP A 45 -15.06 -16.00 -6.54
CA ASP A 45 -16.42 -15.72 -6.99
C ASP A 45 -17.34 -15.65 -5.76
N LEU A 46 -17.92 -14.49 -5.51
CA LEU A 46 -18.76 -14.24 -4.33
C LEU A 46 -20.22 -14.63 -4.56
N SER A 47 -20.60 -15.06 -5.77
CA SER A 47 -21.95 -15.59 -6.05
C SER A 47 -22.21 -16.92 -5.32
N ASN A 48 -21.16 -17.71 -5.09
CA ASN A 48 -21.21 -18.95 -4.32
C ASN A 48 -20.51 -18.78 -2.96
N LYS A 49 -21.30 -18.35 -1.95
CA LYS A 49 -20.81 -18.04 -0.60
C LYS A 49 -20.13 -19.21 0.11
N GLU A 50 -20.55 -20.45 -0.12
CA GLU A 50 -19.96 -21.63 0.52
C GLU A 50 -18.51 -21.86 0.05
N THR A 51 -18.31 -21.88 -1.26
CA THR A 51 -16.96 -22.02 -1.83
C THR A 51 -16.08 -20.80 -1.54
N ALA A 52 -16.68 -19.61 -1.54
CA ALA A 52 -15.99 -18.37 -1.22
C ALA A 52 -15.46 -18.35 0.23
N LYS A 53 -16.24 -18.82 1.20
CA LYS A 53 -15.85 -18.84 2.62
C LYS A 53 -14.52 -19.57 2.83
N ALA A 54 -14.41 -20.81 2.31
CA ALA A 54 -13.20 -21.62 2.47
C ALA A 54 -11.97 -20.95 1.83
N LYS A 55 -12.16 -20.34 0.65
CA LYS A 55 -11.10 -19.63 -0.07
C LYS A 55 -10.64 -18.40 0.68
N ILE A 56 -11.55 -17.56 1.16
CA ILE A 56 -11.24 -16.35 1.94
C ILE A 56 -10.47 -16.70 3.22
N ALA A 57 -10.97 -17.66 3.99
CA ALA A 57 -10.32 -18.12 5.22
C ALA A 57 -8.88 -18.64 4.98
N SER A 58 -8.60 -19.21 3.80
CA SER A 58 -7.24 -19.66 3.45
C SER A 58 -6.24 -18.51 3.35
N TYR A 59 -6.66 -17.31 2.95
CA TYR A 59 -5.81 -16.12 2.92
C TYR A 59 -5.71 -15.42 4.27
N TYR A 60 -6.77 -15.44 5.08
CA TYR A 60 -6.70 -14.92 6.46
C TYR A 60 -5.68 -15.72 7.30
N ARG A 61 -5.60 -17.04 7.10
CA ARG A 61 -4.54 -17.91 7.69
C ARG A 61 -3.12 -17.53 7.30
N GLN A 62 -2.96 -16.75 6.23
CA GLN A 62 -1.68 -16.21 5.79
C GLN A 62 -1.40 -14.81 6.39
N ASN A 63 -2.24 -14.32 7.29
CA ASN A 63 -2.18 -12.97 7.88
C ASN A 63 -2.28 -11.83 6.83
N MET A 64 -2.97 -12.09 5.71
CA MET A 64 -3.17 -11.12 4.63
C MET A 64 -4.44 -10.28 4.84
N GLY A 65 -4.34 -8.98 4.60
CA GLY A 65 -5.52 -8.14 4.37
C GLY A 65 -6.05 -8.31 2.95
N SER A 66 -7.33 -8.05 2.71
CA SER A 66 -7.94 -8.37 1.41
C SER A 66 -8.65 -7.20 0.74
N GLY A 67 -8.73 -7.22 -0.59
CA GLY A 67 -9.58 -6.32 -1.38
C GLY A 67 -10.64 -7.09 -2.14
N PHE A 68 -11.85 -6.51 -2.22
CA PHE A 68 -13.00 -7.07 -2.92
C PHE A 68 -13.65 -6.01 -3.80
N ASP A 69 -13.74 -6.30 -5.10
CA ASP A 69 -14.58 -5.56 -6.03
C ASP A 69 -16.02 -6.08 -5.95
N LEU A 70 -16.93 -5.22 -5.50
CA LEU A 70 -18.34 -5.55 -5.35
C LEU A 70 -19.18 -5.09 -6.54
N THR A 71 -18.58 -4.37 -7.48
CA THR A 71 -19.25 -3.83 -8.69
C THR A 71 -19.97 -4.88 -9.53
N PRO A 72 -19.45 -6.13 -9.68
CA PRO A 72 -20.12 -7.13 -10.52
C PRO A 72 -21.41 -7.74 -9.95
N TYR A 73 -21.81 -7.42 -8.71
CA TYR A 73 -22.88 -8.11 -8.00
C TYR A 73 -24.10 -7.23 -7.80
N ASP A 74 -25.30 -7.76 -8.05
CA ASP A 74 -26.56 -7.00 -7.96
C ASP A 74 -26.86 -6.44 -6.56
N ASP A 75 -26.49 -7.19 -5.51
CA ASP A 75 -26.66 -6.79 -4.11
C ASP A 75 -25.31 -6.69 -3.36
N PRO A 76 -24.53 -5.62 -3.61
CA PRO A 76 -23.22 -5.45 -3.02
C PRO A 76 -23.30 -5.15 -1.51
N VAL A 77 -24.42 -4.60 -1.03
CA VAL A 77 -24.63 -4.21 0.37
C VAL A 77 -24.79 -5.45 1.25
N SER A 78 -25.66 -6.39 0.86
CA SER A 78 -25.79 -7.65 1.59
C SER A 78 -24.54 -8.52 1.47
N LEU A 79 -23.82 -8.43 0.35
CA LEU A 79 -22.56 -9.15 0.17
C LEU A 79 -21.45 -8.63 1.09
N LEU A 80 -21.31 -7.29 1.20
CA LEU A 80 -20.40 -6.66 2.14
C LEU A 80 -20.71 -7.04 3.60
N ASP A 81 -21.99 -7.05 3.96
CA ASP A 81 -22.44 -7.44 5.31
C ASP A 81 -22.04 -8.89 5.63
N TRP A 82 -22.28 -9.80 4.69
CA TRP A 82 -21.87 -11.21 4.82
C TRP A 82 -20.34 -11.37 4.95
N LEU A 83 -19.56 -10.67 4.12
CA LEU A 83 -18.10 -10.70 4.19
C LEU A 83 -17.58 -10.18 5.54
N ASN A 84 -18.22 -9.13 6.08
CA ASN A 84 -17.90 -8.60 7.40
C ASN A 84 -18.24 -9.62 8.51
N SER A 85 -19.42 -10.25 8.47
CA SER A 85 -19.80 -11.32 9.41
C SER A 85 -18.79 -12.46 9.39
N LEU A 86 -18.39 -12.92 8.20
CA LEU A 86 -17.33 -13.93 8.07
C LEU A 86 -16.03 -13.48 8.73
N SER A 87 -15.63 -12.22 8.55
CA SER A 87 -14.38 -11.69 9.14
C SER A 87 -14.45 -11.59 10.67
N VAL A 88 -15.64 -11.30 11.23
CA VAL A 88 -15.89 -11.35 12.68
C VAL A 88 -15.78 -12.78 13.20
N GLU A 89 -16.43 -13.74 12.54
CA GLU A 89 -16.36 -15.17 12.89
C GLU A 89 -14.92 -15.68 12.91
N GLU A 90 -14.16 -15.36 11.85
CA GLU A 90 -12.76 -15.74 11.72
C GLU A 90 -11.91 -15.08 12.82
N THR A 91 -12.09 -13.78 13.08
CA THR A 91 -11.34 -13.10 14.14
C THR A 91 -11.61 -13.70 15.53
N ALA A 92 -12.86 -14.10 15.80
CA ALA A 92 -13.26 -14.69 17.09
C ALA A 92 -12.59 -16.04 17.38
N THR A 93 -12.04 -16.73 16.36
CA THR A 93 -11.27 -17.97 16.56
C THR A 93 -9.95 -17.74 17.29
N GLY A 94 -9.41 -16.52 17.26
CA GLY A 94 -8.12 -16.18 17.86
C GLY A 94 -6.90 -16.80 17.18
N THR A 95 -7.06 -17.39 15.99
CA THR A 95 -5.97 -18.12 15.30
C THR A 95 -5.02 -17.21 14.50
N TYR A 96 -5.30 -15.92 14.42
CA TYR A 96 -4.61 -14.97 13.53
C TYR A 96 -3.72 -13.99 14.31
N ASP A 97 -2.47 -13.83 13.90
CA ASP A 97 -1.49 -12.93 14.52
C ASP A 97 -1.77 -11.44 14.21
N ARG A 98 -2.68 -11.18 13.28
CA ARG A 98 -3.01 -9.85 12.76
C ARG A 98 -4.51 -9.67 12.65
N TYR A 99 -4.95 -8.45 12.90
CA TYR A 99 -6.31 -8.00 12.62
C TYR A 99 -6.67 -8.23 11.15
N ILE A 100 -7.80 -8.90 10.91
CA ILE A 100 -8.36 -9.09 9.57
C ILE A 100 -8.95 -7.76 9.10
N GLY A 101 -8.29 -7.11 8.15
CA GLY A 101 -8.76 -5.88 7.53
C GLY A 101 -9.03 -6.12 6.05
N ASN A 102 -10.13 -5.56 5.56
CA ASN A 102 -10.56 -5.69 4.18
C ASN A 102 -10.91 -4.33 3.54
N MET A 103 -10.82 -4.25 2.22
CA MET A 103 -11.39 -3.21 1.38
C MET A 103 -12.57 -3.78 0.62
N GLY A 104 -13.71 -3.08 0.64
CA GLY A 104 -14.80 -3.28 -0.33
C GLY A 104 -14.90 -2.05 -1.22
N ASN A 105 -14.77 -2.21 -2.54
CA ASN A 105 -15.01 -1.11 -3.47
C ASN A 105 -16.24 -1.34 -4.35
N LEU A 106 -16.90 -0.23 -4.70
CA LEU A 106 -18.04 -0.21 -5.61
C LEU A 106 -17.88 0.94 -6.60
N HIS A 107 -18.04 0.67 -7.90
CA HIS A 107 -18.02 1.73 -8.91
C HIS A 107 -19.20 2.70 -8.72
N VAL A 108 -18.94 3.99 -8.90
CA VAL A 108 -19.91 5.07 -8.66
C VAL A 108 -21.18 4.96 -9.52
N SER A 109 -21.10 4.28 -10.66
CA SER A 109 -22.24 4.04 -11.55
C SER A 109 -23.17 2.91 -11.12
N HIS A 110 -22.88 2.20 -10.03
CA HIS A 110 -23.71 1.10 -9.56
C HIS A 110 -25.06 1.60 -9.02
N SER A 111 -26.17 0.93 -9.34
CA SER A 111 -27.53 1.34 -8.93
C SER A 111 -27.68 1.44 -7.40
N GLN A 112 -27.03 0.53 -6.67
CA GLN A 112 -27.01 0.48 -5.20
C GLN A 112 -26.00 1.45 -4.54
N ILE A 113 -25.38 2.39 -5.29
CA ILE A 113 -24.30 3.25 -4.76
C ILE A 113 -24.70 4.03 -3.50
N ARG A 114 -25.95 4.54 -3.43
CA ARG A 114 -26.43 5.27 -2.24
C ARG A 114 -26.49 4.37 -1.00
N ASN A 115 -27.04 3.17 -1.14
CA ASN A 115 -27.12 2.21 -0.04
C ASN A 115 -25.73 1.76 0.42
N PHE A 116 -24.78 1.64 -0.52
CA PHE A 116 -23.40 1.27 -0.23
C PHE A 116 -22.67 2.32 0.61
N ILE A 117 -22.75 3.61 0.25
CA ILE A 117 -22.04 4.66 1.00
C ILE A 117 -22.62 4.90 2.40
N GLU A 118 -23.91 4.60 2.61
CA GLU A 118 -24.60 4.81 3.88
C GLU A 118 -24.55 3.59 4.81
N ILE A 119 -24.03 2.44 4.36
CA ILE A 119 -24.12 1.18 5.11
C ILE A 119 -23.53 1.29 6.53
N LYS A 120 -22.42 2.03 6.70
CA LYS A 120 -21.75 2.23 8.00
C LYS A 120 -22.38 3.31 8.87
N LYS A 121 -23.37 4.08 8.37
CA LYS A 121 -24.23 4.94 9.23
C LYS A 121 -25.14 4.09 10.11
N ASN A 122 -25.59 2.95 9.60
CA ASN A 122 -26.64 2.14 10.23
C ASN A 122 -26.15 0.77 10.75
N LYS A 123 -24.99 0.30 10.31
CA LYS A 123 -24.42 -1.00 10.71
C LYS A 123 -22.98 -0.87 11.19
N HIS A 124 -22.64 -1.67 12.20
CA HIS A 124 -21.27 -1.79 12.66
C HIS A 124 -20.48 -2.77 11.76
N ILE A 125 -19.60 -2.24 10.92
CA ILE A 125 -18.78 -3.02 9.97
C ILE A 125 -17.30 -2.77 10.28
N PRO A 126 -16.74 -3.44 11.32
CA PRO A 126 -15.40 -3.14 11.79
C PRO A 126 -14.28 -3.69 10.89
N HIS A 127 -14.55 -4.76 10.12
CA HIS A 127 -13.51 -5.45 9.34
C HIS A 127 -13.35 -4.92 7.91
N PHE A 128 -14.11 -3.92 7.51
CA PHE A 128 -14.05 -3.33 6.17
C PHE A 128 -13.90 -1.82 6.23
N ASN A 129 -12.91 -1.32 5.49
CA ASN A 129 -12.99 0.00 4.89
C ASN A 129 -13.78 -0.13 3.59
N ILE A 130 -14.52 0.90 3.22
CA ILE A 130 -15.22 0.95 1.94
C ILE A 130 -14.74 2.13 1.12
N SER A 131 -14.67 1.97 -0.20
CA SER A 131 -14.30 3.06 -1.10
C SER A 131 -15.15 3.06 -2.34
N VAL A 132 -15.50 4.26 -2.82
CA VAL A 132 -16.17 4.41 -4.11
C VAL A 132 -15.10 4.53 -5.19
N ASP A 133 -15.20 3.67 -6.20
CA ASP A 133 -14.40 3.81 -7.41
C ASP A 133 -15.05 4.85 -8.34
N VAL A 134 -14.41 6.01 -8.47
CA VAL A 134 -14.89 7.15 -9.27
C VAL A 134 -14.13 7.27 -10.58
N ASP A 135 -14.86 7.61 -11.63
CA ASP A 135 -14.33 7.97 -12.94
C ASP A 135 -14.20 9.49 -13.12
N ASP A 136 -13.43 9.91 -14.13
CA ASP A 136 -13.26 11.35 -14.43
C ASP A 136 -14.61 12.01 -14.81
N LYS A 137 -15.55 11.26 -15.39
CA LYS A 137 -16.88 11.74 -15.80
C LYS A 137 -17.73 12.16 -14.60
N PHE A 138 -17.77 11.33 -13.55
CA PHE A 138 -18.47 11.60 -12.30
C PHE A 138 -17.85 12.80 -11.61
N MET A 139 -16.51 12.87 -11.49
CA MET A 139 -15.84 13.98 -10.84
C MET A 139 -16.10 15.32 -11.54
N SER A 140 -16.07 15.35 -12.88
CA SER A 140 -16.46 16.52 -13.67
C SER A 140 -17.94 16.87 -13.47
N ALA A 141 -18.86 15.90 -13.54
CA ALA A 141 -20.29 16.14 -13.32
C ALA A 141 -20.57 16.69 -11.92
N ALA A 142 -19.91 16.17 -10.88
CA ALA A 142 -20.08 16.62 -9.50
C ALA A 142 -19.57 18.05 -9.28
N THR A 143 -18.45 18.42 -9.91
CA THR A 143 -17.87 19.77 -9.81
C THR A 143 -18.69 20.79 -10.60
N GLU A 144 -19.16 20.41 -11.78
CA GLU A 144 -19.98 21.25 -12.66
C GLU A 144 -21.48 21.21 -12.32
N LYS A 145 -21.88 20.47 -11.27
CA LYS A 145 -23.27 20.29 -10.82
C LYS A 145 -24.20 19.79 -11.93
N ARG A 146 -23.72 18.86 -12.75
CA ARG A 146 -24.49 18.19 -13.80
C ARG A 146 -24.99 16.81 -13.33
N PRO A 147 -26.07 16.28 -13.95
CA PRO A 147 -26.47 14.90 -13.72
C PRO A 147 -25.39 13.90 -14.13
N TYR A 148 -25.37 12.74 -13.46
CA TYR A 148 -24.58 11.58 -13.82
C TYR A 148 -25.50 10.37 -14.01
N THR A 149 -25.24 9.58 -15.04
CA THR A 149 -26.06 8.43 -15.41
C THR A 149 -25.44 7.17 -14.84
N LEU A 150 -26.19 6.47 -13.99
CA LEU A 150 -25.84 5.15 -13.48
C LEU A 150 -25.91 4.11 -14.61
N HIS A 151 -25.36 2.92 -14.37
CA HIS A 151 -25.31 1.85 -15.36
C HIS A 151 -26.71 1.36 -15.78
N ASP A 152 -27.71 1.47 -14.91
CA ASP A 152 -29.11 1.13 -15.19
C ASP A 152 -29.88 2.23 -15.95
N GLY A 153 -29.21 3.34 -16.31
CA GLY A 153 -29.80 4.49 -16.98
C GLY A 153 -30.40 5.55 -16.05
N THR A 154 -30.42 5.31 -14.74
CA THR A 154 -30.92 6.27 -13.75
C THR A 154 -30.04 7.52 -13.72
N GLN A 155 -30.65 8.71 -13.79
CA GLN A 155 -29.95 9.98 -13.62
C GLN A 155 -29.92 10.37 -12.14
N ILE A 156 -28.74 10.68 -11.62
CA ILE A 156 -28.54 11.19 -10.27
C ILE A 156 -27.86 12.56 -10.29
N ASN A 157 -28.07 13.36 -9.25
CA ASN A 157 -27.24 14.54 -9.01
C ASN A 157 -25.87 14.10 -8.47
N ALA A 158 -24.82 14.28 -9.29
CA ALA A 158 -23.47 13.89 -8.94
C ALA A 158 -22.89 14.70 -7.76
N ASN A 159 -23.25 15.98 -7.66
CA ASN A 159 -22.80 16.84 -6.57
C ASN A 159 -23.39 16.37 -5.23
N ASP A 160 -24.69 16.04 -5.20
CA ASP A 160 -25.35 15.55 -4.00
C ASP A 160 -24.77 14.20 -3.55
N LEU A 161 -24.45 13.29 -4.49
CA LEU A 161 -23.81 12.02 -4.16
C LEU A 161 -22.41 12.24 -3.56
N LEU A 162 -21.60 13.12 -4.16
CA LEU A 162 -20.27 13.44 -3.64
C LEU A 162 -20.34 14.06 -2.23
N TRP A 163 -21.31 14.94 -1.97
CA TRP A 163 -21.54 15.49 -0.63
C TRP A 163 -22.02 14.43 0.37
N SER A 164 -22.89 13.51 -0.06
CA SER A 164 -23.33 12.39 0.79
C SER A 164 -22.15 11.50 1.19
N MET A 165 -21.23 11.24 0.25
CA MET A 165 -19.99 10.51 0.53
C MET A 165 -19.12 11.25 1.56
N ALA A 166 -18.93 12.56 1.38
CA ALA A 166 -18.14 13.39 2.30
C ALA A 166 -18.75 13.43 3.72
N GLU A 167 -20.07 13.54 3.84
CA GLU A 167 -20.77 13.52 5.12
C GLU A 167 -20.63 12.16 5.82
N CYS A 168 -20.76 11.05 5.09
CA CYS A 168 -20.51 9.71 5.62
C CYS A 168 -19.06 9.59 6.13
N ALA A 169 -18.09 10.02 5.32
CA ALA A 169 -16.68 9.96 5.65
C ALA A 169 -16.34 10.79 6.90
N TRP A 170 -16.97 11.97 7.05
CA TRP A 170 -16.85 12.77 8.26
C TRP A 170 -17.45 12.08 9.49
N THR A 171 -18.57 11.38 9.33
CA THR A 171 -19.29 10.74 10.43
C THR A 171 -18.59 9.47 10.94
N ASN A 172 -18.05 8.65 10.03
CA ASN A 172 -17.57 7.31 10.38
C ASN A 172 -16.22 6.91 9.74
N GLY A 173 -15.59 7.79 8.98
CA GLY A 173 -14.31 7.54 8.30
C GLY A 173 -14.43 6.92 6.90
N ASP A 174 -15.64 6.56 6.46
CA ASP A 174 -15.91 5.90 5.18
C ASP A 174 -17.12 6.54 4.45
N PRO A 175 -17.20 6.48 3.11
CA PRO A 175 -16.27 5.80 2.21
C PRO A 175 -15.06 6.67 1.84
N GLY A 176 -13.94 6.00 1.55
CA GLY A 176 -12.85 6.59 0.78
C GLY A 176 -13.21 6.77 -0.69
N ILE A 177 -12.31 7.41 -1.45
CA ILE A 177 -12.41 7.55 -2.91
C ILE A 177 -11.17 6.90 -3.53
N ILE A 178 -11.39 6.00 -4.49
CA ILE A 178 -10.34 5.46 -5.35
C ILE A 178 -10.70 5.75 -6.82
N SER A 179 -9.73 5.64 -7.72
CA SER A 179 -9.97 5.70 -9.16
C SER A 179 -9.16 4.61 -9.85
N LEU A 180 -9.80 3.45 -10.06
CA LEU A 180 -9.21 2.32 -10.75
C LEU A 180 -8.91 2.66 -12.21
N GLU A 181 -9.69 3.55 -12.83
CA GLU A 181 -9.39 4.10 -14.16
C GLU A 181 -7.99 4.75 -14.18
N ARG A 182 -7.74 5.70 -13.27
CA ARG A 182 -6.44 6.38 -13.19
C ARG A 182 -5.32 5.43 -12.78
N MET A 183 -5.58 4.52 -11.83
CA MET A 183 -4.60 3.50 -11.44
C MET A 183 -4.24 2.56 -12.60
N ASN A 184 -5.21 2.20 -13.46
CA ASN A 184 -4.97 1.36 -14.64
C ASN A 184 -4.32 2.11 -15.79
N ARG A 185 -4.56 3.42 -15.94
CA ARG A 185 -3.79 4.28 -16.87
C ARG A 185 -2.29 4.21 -16.59
N ASP A 186 -1.92 3.99 -15.34
CA ASP A 186 -0.55 3.89 -14.86
C ASP A 186 -0.08 2.44 -14.60
N ASN A 187 -0.95 1.46 -14.76
CA ASN A 187 -0.62 0.05 -14.64
C ASN A 187 0.19 -0.39 -15.87
N PRO A 188 1.46 -0.83 -15.71
CA PRO A 188 2.30 -1.18 -16.85
C PRO A 188 1.75 -2.33 -17.70
N VAL A 189 0.84 -3.15 -17.18
CA VAL A 189 0.29 -4.33 -17.87
C VAL A 189 -1.24 -4.40 -17.76
N ALA A 190 -1.91 -3.24 -17.83
CA ALA A 190 -3.36 -3.09 -17.67
C ALA A 190 -4.17 -3.99 -18.61
N ASP A 191 -3.72 -4.16 -19.87
CA ASP A 191 -4.43 -4.93 -20.91
C ASP A 191 -4.55 -6.43 -20.58
N ILE A 192 -3.68 -6.94 -19.70
CA ILE A 192 -3.66 -8.37 -19.33
C ILE A 192 -4.15 -8.57 -17.90
N TYR A 193 -3.69 -7.71 -16.99
CA TYR A 193 -4.02 -7.79 -15.58
C TYR A 193 -4.38 -6.39 -15.07
N PRO A 194 -5.62 -5.94 -15.32
CA PRO A 194 -6.11 -4.67 -14.79
C PRO A 194 -6.26 -4.75 -13.28
N TYR A 195 -6.13 -3.63 -12.61
CA TYR A 195 -6.48 -3.49 -11.20
C TYR A 195 -8.00 -3.41 -11.10
N VAL A 196 -8.56 -4.21 -10.18
CA VAL A 196 -10.01 -4.27 -9.94
C VAL A 196 -10.37 -3.81 -8.52
N SER A 197 -9.37 -3.75 -7.64
CA SER A 197 -9.54 -3.35 -6.25
C SER A 197 -8.19 -2.88 -5.69
N THR A 198 -8.17 -2.60 -4.40
CA THR A 198 -7.00 -2.17 -3.63
C THR A 198 -6.87 -3.02 -2.37
N PRO A 199 -5.69 -3.08 -1.73
CA PRO A 199 -5.58 -3.59 -0.37
C PRO A 199 -6.35 -2.68 0.61
N PRO A 200 -6.56 -3.11 1.87
CA PRO A 200 -7.34 -2.37 2.87
C PRO A 200 -6.96 -0.90 3.07
N CYS A 201 -5.71 -0.54 2.76
CA CYS A 201 -5.18 0.80 2.95
C CYS A 201 -5.09 1.64 1.66
N SER A 202 -5.58 1.11 0.53
CA SER A 202 -5.66 1.82 -0.76
C SER A 202 -4.36 2.38 -1.33
N GLU A 203 -3.19 1.90 -0.90
CA GLU A 203 -1.88 2.41 -1.31
C GLU A 203 -1.48 2.05 -2.74
N MET A 204 -2.17 1.10 -3.36
CA MET A 204 -1.87 0.59 -4.70
C MET A 204 -3.07 -0.15 -5.30
N GLY A 205 -3.22 -0.13 -6.62
CA GLY A 205 -4.15 -1.03 -7.31
C GLY A 205 -3.63 -2.47 -7.33
N LEU A 206 -4.53 -3.45 -7.28
CA LEU A 206 -4.24 -4.89 -7.36
C LEU A 206 -5.23 -5.58 -8.31
N SER A 207 -4.71 -6.49 -9.12
CA SER A 207 -5.49 -7.41 -9.95
C SER A 207 -6.01 -8.59 -9.13
N ILE A 208 -7.03 -9.28 -9.65
CA ILE A 208 -7.54 -10.52 -9.05
C ILE A 208 -6.40 -11.53 -8.87
N GLY A 209 -6.16 -11.96 -7.63
CA GLY A 209 -5.07 -12.87 -7.24
C GLY A 209 -3.75 -12.17 -6.90
N GLU A 210 -3.58 -10.89 -7.22
CA GLU A 210 -2.32 -10.16 -7.02
C GLU A 210 -2.09 -9.88 -5.52
N THR A 211 -0.86 -10.12 -5.08
CA THR A 211 -0.41 -9.86 -3.70
C THR A 211 0.58 -8.70 -3.66
N CYS A 212 0.76 -8.11 -2.48
CA CYS A 212 1.75 -7.06 -2.25
C CYS A 212 2.75 -7.41 -1.15
N GLN A 213 4.01 -7.04 -1.37
CA GLN A 213 5.13 -7.26 -0.46
C GLN A 213 5.76 -5.92 -0.07
N PHE A 214 5.74 -5.56 1.21
CA PHE A 214 6.18 -4.24 1.68
C PHE A 214 7.44 -4.25 2.55
N GLY A 215 8.14 -3.13 2.51
CA GLY A 215 9.10 -2.70 3.52
C GLY A 215 9.04 -1.18 3.66
N TYR A 216 9.51 -0.65 4.78
CA TYR A 216 9.36 0.75 5.14
C TYR A 216 10.73 1.34 5.49
N ILE A 217 11.05 2.48 4.90
CA ILE A 217 12.28 3.23 5.16
C ILE A 217 11.95 4.37 6.12
N ASN A 218 12.66 4.43 7.24
CA ASN A 218 12.58 5.53 8.18
C ASN A 218 13.47 6.68 7.70
N ILE A 219 12.88 7.76 7.19
CA ILE A 219 13.63 8.90 6.64
C ILE A 219 14.44 9.63 7.71
N ALA A 220 13.91 9.75 8.93
CA ALA A 220 14.63 10.38 10.05
C ALA A 220 15.93 9.63 10.40
N GLY A 221 15.95 8.31 10.19
CA GLY A 221 17.13 7.46 10.39
C GLY A 221 18.28 7.70 9.40
N PHE A 222 18.11 8.58 8.42
CA PHE A 222 19.14 8.97 7.45
C PHE A 222 19.46 10.47 7.49
N ILE A 223 18.94 11.23 8.47
CA ILE A 223 19.37 12.61 8.65
C ILE A 223 20.80 12.62 9.21
N LYS A 224 21.67 13.43 8.62
CA LYS A 224 23.06 13.59 9.06
C LYS A 224 23.11 14.15 10.48
N THR A 225 24.20 13.87 11.18
CA THR A 225 24.41 14.33 12.56
C THR A 225 24.49 15.85 12.72
N ASP A 226 24.79 16.58 11.65
CA ASP A 226 24.77 18.05 11.62
C ASP A 226 23.36 18.63 11.38
N HIS A 227 22.38 17.76 11.15
CA HIS A 227 20.99 18.08 10.87
C HIS A 227 20.81 19.01 9.64
N GLN A 228 21.77 19.02 8.72
CA GLN A 228 21.73 19.89 7.55
C GLN A 228 21.11 19.21 6.32
N ASN A 229 21.19 17.87 6.24
CA ASN A 229 20.72 17.14 5.06
C ASN A 229 20.51 15.64 5.35
N ILE A 230 19.97 14.94 4.36
CA ILE A 230 19.94 13.48 4.30
C ILE A 230 21.32 12.93 3.90
N ASP A 231 21.72 11.82 4.50
CA ASP A 231 22.80 10.96 4.02
C ASP A 231 22.32 10.11 2.85
N TRP A 232 22.37 10.70 1.65
CA TRP A 232 21.92 10.05 0.42
C TRP A 232 22.67 8.77 0.08
N LEU A 233 23.96 8.66 0.45
CA LEU A 233 24.77 7.46 0.21
C LEU A 233 24.32 6.31 1.11
N GLN A 234 24.06 6.59 2.38
CA GLN A 234 23.55 5.59 3.30
C GLN A 234 22.11 5.18 2.95
N LEU A 235 21.27 6.13 2.55
CA LEU A 235 19.92 5.87 2.06
C LEU A 235 19.95 5.00 0.80
N GLU A 236 20.87 5.25 -0.14
CA GLU A 236 21.04 4.43 -1.33
C GLU A 236 21.27 2.95 -0.98
N ASP A 237 22.27 2.68 -0.13
CA ASP A 237 22.60 1.31 0.26
C ASP A 237 21.43 0.63 0.98
N ALA A 238 20.70 1.36 1.83
CA ALA A 238 19.49 0.87 2.48
C ALA A 238 18.38 0.50 1.47
N VAL A 239 18.11 1.35 0.48
CA VAL A 239 17.11 1.10 -0.58
C VAL A 239 17.49 -0.15 -1.39
N ARG A 240 18.77 -0.30 -1.76
CA ARG A 240 19.26 -1.46 -2.51
C ARG A 240 19.11 -2.75 -1.69
N VAL A 241 19.46 -2.70 -0.41
CA VAL A 241 19.33 -3.85 0.52
C VAL A 241 17.87 -4.25 0.70
N LEU A 242 16.98 -3.28 0.97
CA LEU A 242 15.57 -3.55 1.19
C LEU A 242 14.90 -4.07 -0.09
N THR A 243 15.17 -3.47 -1.24
CA THR A 243 14.65 -3.93 -2.54
C THR A 243 14.98 -5.41 -2.78
N ARG A 244 16.24 -5.82 -2.57
CA ARG A 244 16.65 -7.22 -2.69
C ARG A 244 15.97 -8.13 -1.65
N ALA A 245 15.79 -7.64 -0.42
CA ALA A 245 15.12 -8.40 0.63
C ALA A 245 13.64 -8.65 0.29
N LEU A 246 12.94 -7.67 -0.27
CA LEU A 246 11.55 -7.83 -0.71
C LEU A 246 11.44 -8.78 -1.92
N ASP A 247 12.37 -8.72 -2.88
CA ASP A 247 12.42 -9.70 -3.97
C ASP A 247 12.66 -11.13 -3.45
N ASN A 248 13.53 -11.31 -2.45
CA ASN A 248 13.70 -12.60 -1.79
C ASN A 248 12.42 -13.05 -1.05
N ALA A 249 11.69 -12.13 -0.43
CA ALA A 249 10.45 -12.46 0.26
C ALA A 249 9.38 -12.97 -0.70
N ILE A 250 9.33 -12.45 -1.93
CA ILE A 250 8.50 -13.01 -3.00
C ILE A 250 8.90 -14.46 -3.29
N GLU A 251 10.20 -14.76 -3.48
CA GLU A 251 10.67 -16.13 -3.76
C GLU A 251 10.20 -17.13 -2.69
N VAL A 252 10.38 -16.76 -1.42
CA VAL A 252 9.93 -17.59 -0.28
C VAL A 252 8.42 -17.79 -0.29
N SER A 253 7.66 -16.81 -0.77
CA SER A 253 6.19 -16.85 -0.75
C SER A 253 5.58 -17.64 -1.91
N LEU A 254 6.30 -17.89 -3.02
CA LEU A 254 5.73 -18.44 -4.25
C LEU A 254 5.02 -19.78 -4.05
N GLU A 255 5.58 -20.66 -3.22
CA GLU A 255 5.03 -21.99 -2.95
C GLU A 255 4.00 -22.01 -1.81
N ASN A 256 3.81 -20.88 -1.13
CA ASN A 256 2.95 -20.77 0.06
C ASN A 256 1.63 -20.04 -0.21
N TYR A 257 1.39 -19.58 -1.44
CA TYR A 257 0.10 -18.96 -1.78
C TYR A 257 -1.02 -20.00 -1.84
N PRO A 258 -2.20 -19.73 -1.23
CA PRO A 258 -3.31 -20.69 -1.23
C PRO A 258 -3.88 -21.00 -2.62
N ASP A 259 -3.77 -20.07 -3.57
CA ASP A 259 -4.32 -20.19 -4.92
C ASP A 259 -3.25 -20.10 -6.00
N ILE A 260 -3.42 -20.91 -7.06
CA ILE A 260 -2.51 -20.98 -8.20
C ILE A 260 -2.43 -19.65 -8.96
N LEU A 261 -3.53 -18.88 -9.04
CA LEU A 261 -3.54 -17.58 -9.69
C LEU A 261 -2.70 -16.57 -8.91
N SER A 262 -2.73 -16.60 -7.58
CA SER A 262 -1.86 -15.75 -6.76
C SER A 262 -0.39 -16.07 -6.95
N LYS A 263 -0.04 -17.36 -6.98
CA LYS A 263 1.32 -17.80 -7.32
C LYS A 263 1.75 -17.33 -8.72
N ALA A 264 0.88 -17.50 -9.71
CA ALA A 264 1.15 -17.10 -11.09
C ALA A 264 1.37 -15.59 -11.21
N LEU A 265 0.51 -14.77 -10.58
CA LEU A 265 0.62 -13.31 -10.60
C LEU A 265 1.83 -12.79 -9.81
N ALA A 266 2.13 -13.38 -8.65
CA ALA A 266 3.33 -13.05 -7.89
C ALA A 266 4.60 -13.31 -8.71
N LYS A 267 4.65 -14.41 -9.48
CA LYS A 267 5.75 -14.70 -10.42
C LYS A 267 5.76 -13.76 -11.62
N TYR A 268 4.59 -13.41 -12.14
CA TYR A 268 4.44 -12.57 -13.34
C TYR A 268 4.85 -11.13 -13.10
N LYS A 269 4.29 -10.49 -12.06
CA LYS A 269 4.49 -9.07 -11.74
C LYS A 269 5.65 -8.82 -10.76
N ARG A 270 5.89 -9.74 -9.83
CA ARG A 270 6.91 -9.62 -8.75
C ARG A 270 6.85 -8.28 -8.02
N LYS A 271 5.64 -7.87 -7.65
CA LYS A 271 5.37 -6.53 -7.11
C LYS A 271 5.87 -6.37 -5.69
N ILE A 272 6.66 -5.33 -5.47
CA ILE A 272 7.10 -4.91 -4.13
C ILE A 272 6.71 -3.44 -3.90
N GLY A 273 6.68 -3.02 -2.65
CA GLY A 273 6.49 -1.63 -2.28
C GLY A 273 7.47 -1.21 -1.18
N LEU A 274 8.40 -0.35 -1.55
CA LEU A 274 9.19 0.42 -0.59
C LEU A 274 8.35 1.65 -0.19
N GLY A 275 7.82 1.62 1.02
CA GLY A 275 7.13 2.73 1.67
C GLY A 275 8.05 3.53 2.57
N LEU A 276 7.54 4.65 3.07
CA LEU A 276 8.27 5.56 3.97
C LEU A 276 7.63 5.60 5.34
N CYS A 277 8.36 6.09 6.33
CA CYS A 277 7.86 6.60 7.60
C CYS A 277 8.86 7.63 8.15
N GLY A 278 8.51 8.30 9.25
CA GLY A 278 9.39 9.29 9.88
C GLY A 278 9.56 10.57 9.08
N VAL A 279 8.61 10.92 8.21
CA VAL A 279 8.68 12.13 7.38
C VAL A 279 8.56 13.38 8.24
N ALA A 280 7.60 13.42 9.17
CA ALA A 280 7.44 14.57 10.07
C ALA A 280 8.64 14.70 11.02
N ASP A 281 9.20 13.58 11.50
CA ASP A 281 10.41 13.59 12.34
C ASP A 281 11.61 14.15 11.57
N ALA A 282 11.82 13.70 10.32
CA ALA A 282 12.89 14.20 9.46
C ALA A 282 12.75 15.71 9.21
N LEU A 283 11.53 16.20 8.97
CA LEU A 283 11.26 17.62 8.78
C LEU A 283 11.55 18.42 10.06
N ILE A 284 11.20 17.90 11.22
CA ILE A 284 11.54 18.53 12.52
C ILE A 284 13.05 18.58 12.72
N MET A 285 13.76 17.48 12.46
CA MET A 285 15.22 17.43 12.59
C MET A 285 15.92 18.45 11.69
N LEU A 286 15.38 18.69 10.49
CA LEU A 286 15.89 19.68 9.53
C LEU A 286 15.33 21.10 9.77
N GLU A 287 14.50 21.30 10.79
CA GLU A 287 13.82 22.58 11.09
C GLU A 287 12.96 23.11 9.93
N ILE A 288 12.34 22.21 9.17
CA ILE A 288 11.49 22.54 8.01
C ILE A 288 10.00 22.42 8.40
N PRO A 289 9.18 23.49 8.25
CA PRO A 289 7.74 23.40 8.49
C PRO A 289 7.04 22.45 7.51
N TYR A 290 6.11 21.64 7.99
CA TYR A 290 5.50 20.55 7.23
C TYR A 290 4.77 20.98 5.95
N ASP A 291 4.08 22.11 6.00
CA ASP A 291 3.26 22.65 4.91
C ASP A 291 4.05 23.50 3.90
N SER A 292 5.35 23.72 4.17
CA SER A 292 6.22 24.59 3.39
C SER A 292 6.64 23.99 2.04
N ASN A 293 7.04 24.85 1.11
CA ASN A 293 7.61 24.41 -0.18
C ASN A 293 8.88 23.56 0.00
N PRO A 294 9.85 23.93 0.88
CA PRO A 294 11.00 23.07 1.17
C PRO A 294 10.62 21.66 1.63
N ALA A 295 9.58 21.48 2.45
CA ALA A 295 9.11 20.16 2.84
C ALA A 295 8.62 19.34 1.64
N ARG A 296 7.81 19.95 0.77
CA ARG A 296 7.30 19.32 -0.46
C ARG A 296 8.44 18.92 -1.41
N ASP A 297 9.44 19.77 -1.54
CA ASP A 297 10.61 19.51 -2.40
C ASP A 297 11.50 18.40 -1.82
N LEU A 298 11.74 18.40 -0.51
CA LEU A 298 12.45 17.32 0.18
C LEU A 298 11.76 15.97 -0.01
N VAL A 299 10.44 15.89 0.26
CA VAL A 299 9.68 14.64 0.09
C VAL A 299 9.64 14.20 -1.38
N ARG A 300 9.52 15.13 -2.33
CA ARG A 300 9.62 14.83 -3.77
C ARG A 300 10.98 14.22 -4.12
N ASN A 301 12.07 14.81 -3.61
CA ASN A 301 13.43 14.33 -3.80
C ASN A 301 13.61 12.92 -3.21
N VAL A 302 13.16 12.68 -1.98
CA VAL A 302 13.24 11.38 -1.29
C VAL A 302 12.48 10.29 -2.04
N VAL A 303 11.21 10.53 -2.38
CA VAL A 303 10.38 9.54 -3.08
C VAL A 303 10.94 9.26 -4.49
N SER A 304 11.39 10.30 -5.21
CA SER A 304 12.05 10.15 -6.51
C SER A 304 13.31 9.31 -6.43
N PHE A 305 14.18 9.60 -5.44
CA PHE A 305 15.43 8.87 -5.20
C PHE A 305 15.19 7.40 -4.90
N ILE A 306 14.26 7.09 -3.97
CA ILE A 306 13.93 5.71 -3.62
C ILE A 306 13.34 4.96 -4.81
N ASN A 307 12.48 5.60 -5.60
CA ASN A 307 11.94 5.01 -6.82
C ASN A 307 13.03 4.71 -7.85
N TYR A 308 13.94 5.66 -8.08
CA TYR A 308 15.06 5.49 -9.01
C TYR A 308 15.98 4.34 -8.59
N ILE A 309 16.49 4.38 -7.36
CA ILE A 309 17.45 3.38 -6.84
C ILE A 309 16.82 1.99 -6.74
N SER A 310 15.53 1.88 -6.35
CA SER A 310 14.84 0.59 -6.30
C SER A 310 14.64 0.00 -7.71
N LYS A 311 14.33 0.82 -8.72
CA LYS A 311 14.25 0.36 -10.11
C LYS A 311 15.61 -0.03 -10.68
N GLU A 312 16.65 0.76 -10.41
CA GLU A 312 18.02 0.41 -10.82
C GLU A 312 18.45 -0.92 -10.18
N THR A 313 18.16 -1.12 -8.90
CA THR A 313 18.41 -2.40 -8.21
C THR A 313 17.62 -3.56 -8.82
N SER A 314 16.38 -3.31 -9.24
CA SER A 314 15.54 -4.28 -9.95
C SER A 314 16.13 -4.66 -11.31
N VAL A 315 16.75 -3.72 -12.04
CA VAL A 315 17.51 -4.00 -13.27
C VAL A 315 18.73 -4.89 -12.95
N GLU A 316 19.51 -4.56 -11.93
CA GLU A 316 20.68 -5.36 -11.54
C GLU A 316 20.29 -6.78 -11.07
N LEU A 317 19.17 -6.91 -10.34
CA LEU A 317 18.64 -8.22 -9.97
C LEU A 317 18.19 -9.01 -11.21
N ALA A 318 17.61 -8.35 -12.21
CA ALA A 318 17.18 -9.01 -13.44
C ALA A 318 18.36 -9.58 -14.23
N LYS A 319 19.53 -8.93 -14.23
CA LYS A 319 20.75 -9.46 -14.88
C LYS A 319 21.20 -10.80 -14.29
N VAL A 320 21.03 -10.98 -12.98
CA VAL A 320 21.50 -12.18 -12.27
C VAL A 320 20.42 -13.24 -12.13
N ARG A 321 19.15 -12.85 -12.01
CA ARG A 321 18.02 -13.74 -11.69
C ARG A 321 16.97 -13.85 -12.79
N GLY A 322 17.13 -13.11 -13.88
CA GLY A 322 16.12 -12.93 -14.91
C GLY A 322 15.06 -11.88 -14.54
N SER A 323 14.40 -11.31 -15.55
CA SER A 323 13.31 -10.35 -15.39
C SER A 323 12.03 -11.00 -14.87
N CYS A 324 11.09 -10.21 -14.34
CA CYS A 324 9.73 -10.69 -14.13
C CYS A 324 9.07 -11.05 -15.47
N HIS A 325 8.15 -12.01 -15.48
CA HIS A 325 7.55 -12.48 -16.74
C HIS A 325 6.72 -11.40 -17.43
N ALA A 326 6.24 -10.39 -16.70
CA ALA A 326 5.56 -9.24 -17.28
C ALA A 326 6.40 -8.53 -18.36
N MET A 327 7.72 -8.54 -18.26
CA MET A 327 8.61 -7.95 -19.27
C MET A 327 8.74 -8.82 -20.54
N GLN A 328 8.30 -10.08 -20.52
CA GLN A 328 8.26 -10.90 -21.74
C GLN A 328 7.14 -10.44 -22.68
N THR A 329 6.07 -9.87 -22.11
CA THR A 329 4.98 -9.27 -22.88
C THR A 329 5.34 -7.85 -23.26
N LYS A 330 5.75 -7.63 -24.52
CA LYS A 330 6.06 -6.28 -25.04
C LYS A 330 4.81 -5.49 -25.41
N LYS A 331 3.85 -6.13 -26.09
CA LYS A 331 2.62 -5.48 -26.56
C LYS A 331 1.77 -5.05 -25.36
N GLY A 332 1.38 -3.78 -25.34
CA GLY A 332 0.57 -3.20 -24.24
C GLY A 332 1.34 -2.99 -22.94
N ASN A 333 2.64 -3.31 -22.89
CA ASN A 333 3.46 -3.06 -21.71
C ASN A 333 4.10 -1.68 -21.76
N LYS A 334 3.66 -0.80 -20.86
CA LYS A 334 4.02 0.62 -20.87
C LYS A 334 5.52 0.88 -20.68
N TYR A 335 6.29 -0.07 -20.13
CA TYR A 335 7.75 0.06 -20.04
C TYR A 335 8.47 0.02 -21.39
N TYR A 336 7.80 -0.46 -22.45
CA TYR A 336 8.31 -0.41 -23.82
C TYR A 336 7.88 0.86 -24.58
N ASP A 337 7.02 1.70 -23.99
CA ASP A 337 6.56 2.96 -24.56
C ASP A 337 7.40 4.13 -24.03
N THR A 338 6.77 5.18 -23.50
CA THR A 338 7.42 6.35 -22.89
C THR A 338 7.02 6.54 -21.42
N TYR A 339 6.61 5.48 -20.73
CA TYR A 339 6.02 5.58 -19.40
C TYR A 339 6.93 6.25 -18.36
N LEU A 340 8.19 5.80 -18.28
CA LEU A 340 9.14 6.34 -17.31
C LEU A 340 9.59 7.76 -17.69
N GLU A 341 9.76 8.01 -18.97
CA GLU A 341 10.13 9.31 -19.54
C GLU A 341 9.04 10.35 -19.25
N THR A 342 7.78 10.02 -19.55
CA THR A 342 6.64 10.92 -19.31
C THR A 342 6.43 11.17 -17.82
N ARG A 343 6.56 10.14 -16.97
CA ARG A 343 6.23 10.25 -15.55
C ARG A 343 7.36 10.82 -14.69
N TYR A 344 8.60 10.47 -15.00
CA TYR A 344 9.76 10.78 -14.15
C TYR A 344 10.88 11.51 -14.89
N GLY A 345 10.81 11.63 -16.21
CA GLY A 345 11.88 12.22 -17.03
C GLY A 345 12.18 13.70 -16.75
N LYS A 346 11.34 14.43 -16.01
CA LYS A 346 11.66 15.78 -15.53
C LYS A 346 12.76 15.77 -14.46
N GLY A 347 12.94 14.66 -13.75
CA GLY A 347 13.88 14.56 -12.64
C GLY A 347 13.51 15.43 -11.43
N THR A 348 14.43 15.45 -10.48
CA THR A 348 14.43 16.28 -9.28
C THR A 348 15.86 16.74 -9.01
N GLU A 349 16.12 17.43 -7.89
CA GLU A 349 17.47 17.90 -7.54
C GLU A 349 18.45 16.74 -7.30
N ILE A 350 17.96 15.61 -6.80
CA ILE A 350 18.77 14.44 -6.45
C ILE A 350 18.86 13.43 -7.60
N VAL A 351 17.81 13.29 -8.40
CA VAL A 351 17.80 12.38 -9.56
C VAL A 351 17.55 13.15 -10.83
N SER A 352 18.56 13.28 -11.67
CA SER A 352 18.51 14.11 -12.87
C SER A 352 17.58 13.51 -13.95
N SER A 353 17.16 14.37 -14.89
CA SER A 353 16.46 13.96 -16.10
C SER A 353 17.25 12.90 -16.88
N GLU A 354 18.57 13.10 -17.03
CA GLU A 354 19.45 12.16 -17.76
C GLU A 354 19.46 10.77 -17.12
N GLN A 355 19.52 10.69 -15.78
CA GLN A 355 19.48 9.41 -15.07
C GLN A 355 18.17 8.66 -15.36
N TRP A 356 17.02 9.35 -15.28
CA TRP A 356 15.72 8.75 -15.59
C TRP A 356 15.62 8.29 -17.05
N LEU A 357 16.05 9.11 -18.00
CA LEU A 357 16.01 8.78 -19.43
C LEU A 357 16.94 7.60 -19.76
N LYS A 358 18.11 7.52 -19.12
CA LYS A 358 19.04 6.39 -19.27
C LYS A 358 18.45 5.10 -18.71
N LEU A 359 17.84 5.14 -17.53
CA LEU A 359 17.18 3.99 -16.92
C LEU A 359 15.99 3.52 -17.76
N ALA A 360 15.17 4.45 -18.26
CA ALA A 360 14.05 4.15 -19.14
C ALA A 360 14.51 3.45 -20.43
N ARG A 361 15.52 4.01 -21.10
CA ARG A 361 16.13 3.40 -22.29
C ARG A 361 16.66 2.00 -22.01
N THR A 362 17.38 1.83 -20.90
CA THR A 362 17.94 0.52 -20.49
C THR A 362 16.83 -0.52 -20.33
N ILE A 363 15.75 -0.20 -19.61
CA ILE A 363 14.62 -1.13 -19.40
C ILE A 363 13.93 -1.43 -20.73
N LYS A 364 13.68 -0.41 -21.56
CA LYS A 364 13.01 -0.55 -22.85
C LYS A 364 13.78 -1.41 -23.84
N GLU A 365 15.09 -1.20 -23.98
CA GLU A 365 15.93 -1.92 -24.94
C GLU A 365 16.22 -3.36 -24.49
N THR A 366 16.49 -3.55 -23.20
CA THR A 366 16.93 -4.85 -22.67
C THR A 366 15.79 -5.73 -22.15
N GLY A 367 14.66 -5.13 -21.78
CA GLY A 367 13.59 -5.80 -21.03
C GLY A 367 13.96 -6.16 -19.58
N LEU A 368 15.14 -5.74 -19.10
CA LEU A 368 15.62 -6.11 -17.77
C LEU A 368 14.89 -5.34 -16.68
N LEU A 369 13.91 -5.97 -16.05
CA LEU A 369 13.28 -5.48 -14.82
C LEU A 369 12.80 -6.65 -13.96
N ARG A 370 13.30 -6.78 -12.73
CA ARG A 370 12.95 -7.91 -11.84
C ARG A 370 11.59 -7.73 -11.19
N ASN A 371 11.18 -6.50 -10.92
CA ASN A 371 9.97 -6.15 -10.20
C ASN A 371 9.21 -5.10 -11.01
N ILE A 372 7.97 -5.39 -11.43
CA ILE A 372 7.20 -4.50 -12.32
C ILE A 372 6.88 -3.14 -11.65
N LEU A 373 6.79 -3.13 -10.32
CA LEU A 373 6.62 -1.96 -9.47
C LEU A 373 7.42 -2.15 -8.19
N THR A 374 7.99 -1.05 -7.68
CA THR A 374 8.95 -1.07 -6.57
C THR A 374 8.58 -0.15 -5.40
N THR A 375 7.70 0.82 -5.59
CA THR A 375 7.31 1.79 -4.56
C THR A 375 5.80 1.80 -4.36
N ALA A 376 5.40 2.00 -3.11
CA ALA A 376 4.02 2.20 -2.67
C ALA A 376 4.10 2.87 -1.30
N LEU A 377 3.13 3.71 -0.94
CA LEU A 377 3.17 4.51 0.29
C LEU A 377 2.03 4.10 1.24
N PRO A 378 2.03 2.86 1.76
CA PRO A 378 1.03 2.42 2.74
C PRO A 378 1.18 3.15 4.08
N PRO A 379 0.14 3.11 4.93
CA PRO A 379 0.29 3.45 6.34
C PRO A 379 1.28 2.48 7.00
N THR A 380 2.01 2.97 8.00
CA THR A 380 3.08 2.20 8.67
C THR A 380 2.77 1.94 10.13
N GLY A 381 1.49 1.82 10.49
CA GLY A 381 1.01 1.89 11.88
C GLY A 381 1.70 0.97 12.90
N ARG A 382 2.18 -0.23 12.53
CA ARG A 382 2.99 -1.08 13.43
C ARG A 382 4.50 -0.88 13.24
N ALA A 383 4.93 -0.68 12.00
CA ALA A 383 6.35 -0.59 11.67
C ALA A 383 6.98 0.73 12.15
N SER A 384 6.25 1.84 12.07
CA SER A 384 6.70 3.13 12.57
C SER A 384 6.83 3.14 14.10
N ILE A 385 5.92 2.46 14.82
CA ILE A 385 6.03 2.26 16.27
C ILE A 385 7.31 1.47 16.62
N LEU A 386 7.60 0.38 15.88
CA LEU A 386 8.83 -0.39 16.08
C LEU A 386 10.10 0.46 15.86
N MET A 387 10.06 1.33 14.84
CA MET A 387 11.16 2.24 14.51
C MET A 387 11.14 3.54 15.32
N ASP A 388 10.15 3.74 16.20
CA ASP A 388 10.00 4.91 17.05
C ASP A 388 9.92 6.24 16.28
N VAL A 389 9.09 6.26 15.24
CA VAL A 389 8.89 7.43 14.35
C VAL A 389 7.43 7.59 13.92
N THR A 390 7.11 8.74 13.34
CA THR A 390 5.80 9.05 12.76
C THR A 390 5.43 8.10 11.62
N SER A 391 4.13 7.83 11.47
CA SER A 391 3.63 6.91 10.46
C SER A 391 3.66 7.54 9.07
N SER A 392 4.27 6.86 8.10
CA SER A 392 4.18 7.19 6.68
C SER A 392 4.55 8.65 6.40
N LEU A 393 3.73 9.32 5.59
CA LEU A 393 3.79 10.74 5.24
C LEU A 393 2.80 11.54 6.10
N GLU A 394 2.46 11.08 7.31
CA GLU A 394 1.50 11.77 8.15
C GLU A 394 2.18 12.84 9.00
N PRO A 395 1.56 14.02 9.17
CA PRO A 395 2.03 15.00 10.14
C PRO A 395 1.83 14.51 11.57
N ILE A 396 2.45 15.20 12.53
CA ILE A 396 2.16 15.00 13.95
C ILE A 396 0.82 15.66 14.28
N PHE A 397 -0.22 14.84 14.49
CA PHE A 397 -1.55 15.32 14.85
C PHE A 397 -1.66 15.81 16.30
N SER A 398 -0.81 15.31 17.20
CA SER A 398 -0.76 15.76 18.59
C SER A 398 0.66 15.63 19.14
N ALA A 399 1.14 16.67 19.83
CA ALA A 399 2.45 16.68 20.49
C ALA A 399 2.54 15.65 21.64
N SER A 400 1.39 15.20 22.16
CA SER A 400 1.36 14.16 23.18
C SER A 400 0.09 13.32 23.08
N LYS A 401 0.22 12.02 23.35
CA LYS A 401 -0.91 11.09 23.42
C LYS A 401 -0.79 10.31 24.72
N TRP A 402 -1.80 10.42 25.56
CA TRP A 402 -1.84 9.74 26.86
C TRP A 402 -3.07 8.85 26.86
N ASN A 403 -2.90 7.62 27.33
CA ASN A 403 -4.02 6.82 27.82
C ASN A 403 -3.92 6.74 29.35
N GLU A 404 -4.90 6.11 30.00
CA GLU A 404 -4.87 5.97 31.46
C GLU A 404 -3.60 5.26 31.96
N THR A 405 -3.09 4.28 31.20
CA THR A 405 -1.83 3.60 31.53
C THR A 405 -0.62 4.54 31.48
N THR A 406 -0.48 5.33 30.40
CA THR A 406 0.60 6.31 30.24
C THR A 406 0.51 7.40 31.29
N LYS A 407 -0.71 7.87 31.58
CA LYS A 407 -0.99 8.89 32.60
C LYS A 407 -0.58 8.39 34.00
N LEU A 408 -0.97 7.17 34.37
CA LEU A 408 -0.56 6.53 35.62
C LEU A 408 0.96 6.33 35.71
N ALA A 409 1.60 5.91 34.61
CA ALA A 409 3.05 5.76 34.57
C ALA A 409 3.78 7.09 34.77
N ILE A 410 3.31 8.18 34.14
CA ILE A 410 3.87 9.51 34.29
C ILE A 410 3.63 10.06 35.69
N GLN A 411 2.41 9.91 36.22
CA GLN A 411 2.10 10.29 37.60
C GLN A 411 3.00 9.55 38.59
N SER A 412 3.22 8.24 38.40
CA SER A 412 4.15 7.47 39.22
C SER A 412 5.59 7.97 39.08
N PHE A 413 6.03 8.33 37.88
CA PHE A 413 7.37 8.87 37.64
C PHE A 413 7.56 10.23 38.33
N VAL A 414 6.62 11.16 38.14
CA VAL A 414 6.63 12.49 38.76
C VAL A 414 6.55 12.39 40.28
N LYS A 415 5.67 11.55 40.84
CA LYS A 415 5.60 11.31 42.29
C LYS A 415 6.93 10.83 42.86
N LYS A 416 7.59 9.88 42.18
CA LYS A 416 8.89 9.33 42.63
C LYS A 416 10.05 10.32 42.52
N ARG A 417 10.02 11.24 41.54
CA ARG A 417 11.17 12.11 41.21
C ARG A 417 11.03 13.55 41.71
N VAL A 418 9.81 14.05 41.81
CA VAL A 418 9.52 15.47 42.09
C VAL A 418 8.86 15.65 43.47
N GLY A 419 8.43 14.57 44.13
CA GLY A 419 7.89 14.62 45.49
C GLY A 419 6.55 15.37 45.63
N LEU A 420 5.87 15.65 44.52
CA LEU A 420 4.55 16.27 44.52
C LEU A 420 3.48 15.18 44.70
N ASN A 421 2.73 15.27 45.80
CA ASN A 421 1.66 14.34 46.17
C ASN A 421 0.41 14.46 45.28
#